data_AF-A0A954IFZ2-F1
#
_entry.id   AF-A0A954IFZ2-F1
#
_cell.length_a   1.000
_cell.length_b   1.000
_cell.length_c   1.000
_cell.angle_alpha   90.00
_cell.angle_beta   90.00
_cell.angle_gamma   90.00
#
_symmetry.space_group_name_H-M   'P 1'
#
loop_
_entity.id
_entity.type
_entity.pdbx_description
1 polymer ?
#
loop_
_entity_poly.entity_id
_entity_poly.type
_entity_poly.pdbx_seq_one_letter_code
_entity_poly.pdbx_strand_id
1 'polypeptide(L)'
;MTHADLHPATIDPASFRDRTARVFVDGGNVYRQLQTAALTDWQQLQTSGLADQLITAKKLIGTQRMTDDAAPPLPEAGTTHGSTAVLKHDRIPLITYPWEWSFQMLKDAGLLQLELMESALQHGMILKDATPFNIQFHDCQPVFIDTASFTAIRPGRPWEGYQQFCRMFLFPLMLQAWHDIDFQSALRGLQGISPTAMSRSLSWRDLFRPGALTHVFLHARLSASRGPQRQIPESLQASGFSQELIL
;
A
#
# COMPACT_ATOMS: atom_id res chain seq x y z
N MET A 1 -22.62 -37.52 9.33
CA MET A 1 -21.28 -37.09 9.77
C MET A 1 -20.40 -37.03 8.55
N THR A 2 -20.46 -35.94 7.81
CA THR A 2 -19.64 -35.70 6.62
C THR A 2 -18.29 -35.17 7.08
N HIS A 3 -17.23 -35.89 6.75
CA HIS A 3 -15.85 -35.46 6.90
C HIS A 3 -15.71 -34.06 6.28
N ALA A 4 -15.39 -33.08 7.12
CA ALA A 4 -14.89 -31.80 6.64
C ALA A 4 -13.50 -32.08 6.08
N ASP A 5 -13.36 -32.01 4.76
CA ASP A 5 -12.07 -31.99 4.09
C ASP A 5 -11.33 -30.72 4.53
N LEU A 6 -10.55 -30.86 5.60
CA LEU A 6 -9.61 -29.86 6.08
C LEU A 6 -8.50 -29.74 5.04
N HIS A 7 -8.71 -28.91 4.04
CA HIS A 7 -7.61 -28.43 3.22
C HIS A 7 -6.67 -27.63 4.13
N PRO A 8 -5.38 -28.00 4.22
CA PRO A 8 -4.45 -27.29 5.09
C PRO A 8 -4.33 -25.82 4.67
N ALA A 9 -4.24 -24.93 5.65
CA ALA A 9 -4.02 -23.51 5.45
C ALA A 9 -2.85 -23.28 4.49
N THR A 10 -3.14 -22.71 3.31
CA THR A 10 -2.13 -22.50 2.27
C THR A 10 -1.63 -21.06 2.34
N ILE A 11 -0.31 -20.89 2.51
CA ILE A 11 0.33 -19.57 2.55
C ILE A 11 0.35 -18.97 1.14
N ASP A 12 -0.03 -17.70 1.00
CA ASP A 12 0.13 -16.98 -0.27
C ASP A 12 1.64 -16.70 -0.52
N PRO A 13 2.23 -17.18 -1.63
CA PRO A 13 3.64 -16.96 -1.96
C PRO A 13 4.04 -15.48 -1.99
N ALA A 14 3.13 -14.58 -2.37
CA ALA A 14 3.37 -13.13 -2.40
C ALA A 14 3.54 -12.55 -0.98
N SER A 15 2.96 -13.19 0.03
CA SER A 15 3.06 -12.79 1.43
C SER A 15 4.37 -13.22 2.11
N PHE A 16 5.18 -14.09 1.48
CA PHE A 16 6.44 -14.58 2.06
C PHE A 16 7.45 -13.46 2.35
N ARG A 17 7.32 -12.30 1.68
CA ARG A 17 8.22 -11.15 1.84
C ARG A 17 7.86 -10.24 3.02
N ASP A 18 6.61 -10.23 3.46
CA ASP A 18 6.20 -9.41 4.60
C ASP A 18 6.42 -10.20 5.90
N ARG A 19 7.42 -9.76 6.68
CA ARG A 19 7.71 -10.37 7.98
C ARG A 19 6.67 -10.00 9.03
N THR A 20 5.88 -8.94 8.82
CA THR A 20 4.98 -8.34 9.81
C THR A 20 3.52 -8.77 9.67
N ALA A 21 3.11 -9.13 8.45
CA ALA A 21 1.76 -9.60 8.14
C ALA A 21 1.79 -10.77 7.14
N ARG A 22 1.27 -11.95 7.53
CA ARG A 22 1.25 -13.14 6.66
C ARG A 22 -0.16 -13.50 6.22
N VAL A 23 -0.40 -13.62 4.92
CA VAL A 23 -1.68 -14.03 4.33
C VAL A 23 -1.71 -15.53 4.08
N PHE A 24 -2.80 -16.17 4.48
CA PHE A 24 -3.06 -17.58 4.23
C PHE A 24 -4.55 -17.81 3.96
N VAL A 25 -4.85 -18.89 3.23
CA VAL A 25 -6.21 -19.28 2.87
C VAL A 25 -6.58 -20.57 3.59
N ASP A 26 -7.72 -20.56 4.29
CA ASP A 26 -8.27 -21.74 4.98
C ASP A 26 -9.78 -21.82 4.75
N GLY A 27 -10.26 -23.00 4.32
CA GLY A 27 -11.68 -23.21 3.99
C GLY A 27 -12.26 -22.21 2.97
N GLY A 28 -11.44 -21.67 2.07
CA GLY A 28 -11.84 -20.65 1.09
C GLY A 28 -11.96 -19.21 1.64
N ASN A 29 -11.67 -19.00 2.92
CA ASN A 29 -11.58 -17.68 3.55
C ASN A 29 -10.13 -17.17 3.50
N VAL A 30 -9.96 -15.84 3.43
CA VAL A 30 -8.65 -15.19 3.44
C VAL A 30 -8.35 -14.68 4.83
N TYR A 31 -7.22 -15.08 5.37
CA TYR A 31 -6.75 -14.67 6.69
C TYR A 31 -5.41 -13.98 6.62
N ARG A 32 -5.19 -13.05 7.54
CA ARG A 32 -3.91 -12.38 7.74
C ARG A 32 -3.49 -12.47 9.19
N GLN A 33 -2.32 -13.06 9.44
CA GLN A 33 -1.69 -13.08 10.73
C GLN A 33 -0.88 -11.79 10.94
N LEU A 34 -1.13 -11.06 12.02
CA LEU A 34 -0.39 -9.88 12.43
C LEU A 34 0.59 -10.21 13.54
N GLN A 35 1.79 -9.61 13.47
CA GLN A 35 2.73 -9.56 14.59
C GLN A 35 2.43 -8.40 15.55
N THR A 36 3.05 -8.39 16.73
CA THR A 36 2.82 -7.41 17.80
C THR A 36 2.82 -5.95 17.32
N ALA A 37 3.79 -5.55 16.50
CA ALA A 37 3.86 -4.17 16.00
C ALA A 37 2.64 -3.82 15.11
N ALA A 38 2.33 -4.68 14.13
CA ALA A 38 1.18 -4.49 13.25
C ALA A 38 -0.16 -4.61 13.98
N LEU A 39 -0.21 -5.36 15.08
CA LEU A 39 -1.39 -5.44 15.95
C LEU A 39 -1.68 -4.11 16.64
N THR A 40 -0.65 -3.42 17.14
CA THR A 40 -0.82 -2.09 17.76
C THR A 40 -1.36 -1.09 16.74
N ASP A 41 -0.80 -1.07 15.53
CA ASP A 41 -1.27 -0.19 14.45
C ASP A 41 -2.73 -0.53 14.05
N TRP A 42 -3.07 -1.81 13.95
CA TRP A 42 -4.44 -2.27 13.68
C TRP A 42 -5.43 -1.85 14.78
N GLN A 43 -5.03 -1.94 16.05
CA GLN A 43 -5.87 -1.50 17.17
C GLN A 43 -6.14 0.01 17.10
N GLN A 44 -5.15 0.82 16.72
CA GLN A 44 -5.34 2.25 16.50
C GLN A 44 -6.28 2.51 15.30
N LEU A 45 -6.12 1.77 14.20
CA LEU A 45 -6.97 1.89 13.01
C LEU A 45 -8.45 1.61 13.34
N GLN A 46 -8.70 0.62 14.19
CA GLN A 46 -10.04 0.29 14.69
C GLN A 46 -10.55 1.36 15.67
N THR A 47 -9.77 1.69 16.69
CA THR A 47 -10.20 2.60 17.77
C THR A 47 -10.42 4.04 17.27
N SER A 48 -9.72 4.46 16.22
CA SER A 48 -9.93 5.77 15.60
C SER A 48 -11.23 5.89 14.81
N GLY A 49 -11.91 4.78 14.50
CA GLY A 49 -13.10 4.75 13.65
C GLY A 49 -12.80 4.81 12.13
N LEU A 50 -11.53 4.97 11.75
CA LEU A 50 -11.12 5.06 10.35
C LEU A 50 -11.39 3.76 9.57
N ALA A 51 -11.13 2.59 10.18
CA ALA A 51 -11.45 1.31 9.54
C ALA A 51 -12.95 1.22 9.18
N ASP A 52 -13.83 1.49 10.14
CA ASP A 52 -15.28 1.37 9.95
C ASP A 52 -15.78 2.37 8.89
N GLN A 53 -15.26 3.60 8.90
CA GLN A 53 -15.55 4.61 7.89
C GLN A 53 -15.17 4.11 6.49
N LEU A 54 -13.95 3.61 6.32
CA LEU A 54 -13.44 3.18 5.01
C LEU A 54 -14.08 1.88 4.51
N ILE A 55 -14.39 0.94 5.41
CA ILE A 55 -15.09 -0.30 5.08
C ILE A 55 -16.52 0.01 4.66
N THR A 56 -17.23 0.87 5.40
CA THR A 56 -18.59 1.30 5.06
C THR A 56 -18.63 2.01 3.71
N ALA A 57 -17.61 2.82 3.41
CA ALA A 57 -17.44 3.48 2.12
C ALA A 57 -16.97 2.54 0.99
N LYS A 58 -16.77 1.24 1.26
CA LYS A 58 -16.21 0.24 0.33
C LYS A 58 -14.82 0.60 -0.22
N LYS A 59 -14.03 1.38 0.51
CA LYS A 59 -12.66 1.79 0.15
C LYS A 59 -11.59 0.91 0.76
N LEU A 60 -11.89 0.30 1.89
CA LEU A 60 -11.04 -0.70 2.55
C LEU A 60 -11.77 -2.04 2.54
N ILE A 61 -11.03 -3.12 2.33
CA ILE A 61 -11.59 -4.48 2.36
C ILE A 61 -12.23 -4.76 3.72
N GLY A 62 -13.43 -5.35 3.71
CA GLY A 62 -14.09 -5.78 4.93
C GLY A 62 -13.16 -6.69 5.72
N THR A 63 -12.90 -6.32 6.97
CA THR A 63 -11.89 -6.97 7.79
C THR A 63 -12.39 -7.12 9.21
N GLN A 64 -12.31 -8.32 9.75
CA GLN A 64 -12.75 -8.64 11.11
C GLN A 64 -11.63 -9.33 11.88
N ARG A 65 -11.41 -8.92 13.12
CA ARG A 65 -10.49 -9.64 14.02
C ARG A 65 -11.15 -10.92 14.51
N MET A 66 -10.43 -12.03 14.43
CA MET A 66 -10.89 -13.31 14.94
C MET A 66 -10.62 -13.42 16.45
N THR A 67 -11.56 -14.06 17.16
CA THR A 67 -11.35 -14.50 18.53
C THR A 67 -10.48 -15.75 18.55
N ASP A 68 -9.74 -15.96 19.64
CA ASP A 68 -8.76 -17.06 19.74
C ASP A 68 -9.42 -18.44 19.50
N ASP A 69 -10.68 -18.61 19.91
CA ASP A 69 -11.44 -19.86 19.72
C ASP A 69 -11.94 -20.08 18.27
N ALA A 70 -12.00 -19.02 17.46
CA ALA A 70 -12.52 -19.06 16.09
C ALA A 70 -11.42 -18.91 15.03
N ALA A 71 -10.18 -18.64 15.44
CA ALA A 71 -9.06 -18.49 14.53
C ALA A 71 -8.64 -19.86 13.97
N PRO A 72 -8.41 -19.98 12.65
CA PRO A 72 -7.91 -21.21 12.06
C PRO A 72 -6.49 -21.53 12.57
N PRO A 73 -6.10 -22.82 12.60
CA PRO A 73 -4.76 -23.20 13.00
C PRO A 73 -3.71 -22.53 12.10
N LEU A 74 -2.73 -21.91 12.73
CA LEU A 74 -1.65 -21.23 12.02
C LEU A 74 -0.77 -22.26 11.30
N PRO A 75 -0.35 -22.00 10.04
CA PRO A 75 0.56 -22.90 9.34
C PRO A 75 1.91 -23.01 10.06
N GLU A 76 2.45 -24.23 10.17
CA GLU A 76 3.65 -24.56 10.98
C GLU A 76 4.96 -23.86 10.55
N ALA A 77 4.96 -23.13 9.42
CA ALA A 77 6.15 -22.49 8.88
C ALA A 77 6.55 -21.22 9.66
N GLY A 78 7.37 -21.40 10.70
CA GLY A 78 8.20 -20.33 11.29
C GLY A 78 7.46 -19.43 12.26
N THR A 79 6.93 -20.02 13.33
CA THR A 79 6.37 -19.33 14.50
C THR A 79 7.42 -18.40 15.12
N THR A 80 7.37 -17.12 14.78
CA THR A 80 8.02 -16.10 15.60
C THR A 80 7.25 -15.99 16.91
N HIS A 81 7.91 -16.31 18.03
CA HIS A 81 7.37 -16.17 19.37
C HIS A 81 6.83 -14.74 19.60
N GLY A 82 5.53 -14.60 19.87
CA GLY A 82 4.87 -13.33 20.18
C GLY A 82 3.35 -13.45 20.09
N SER A 83 2.63 -12.53 20.74
CA SER A 83 1.17 -12.42 20.59
C SER A 83 0.84 -12.10 19.13
N THR A 84 0.13 -13.01 18.46
CA THR A 84 -0.31 -12.82 17.08
C THR A 84 -1.83 -12.72 17.05
N ALA A 85 -2.35 -11.82 16.22
CA ALA A 85 -3.79 -11.73 15.97
C ALA A 85 -4.07 -12.21 14.54
N VAL A 86 -5.21 -12.84 14.34
CA VAL A 86 -5.67 -13.24 13.01
C VAL A 86 -6.81 -12.31 12.59
N LEU A 87 -6.65 -11.69 11.43
CA LEU A 87 -7.69 -10.95 10.74
C LEU A 87 -8.29 -11.82 9.65
N LYS A 88 -9.61 -11.82 9.53
CA LYS A 88 -10.35 -12.38 8.40
C LYS A 88 -10.70 -11.25 7.45
N HIS A 89 -10.39 -11.41 6.17
CA HIS A 89 -10.74 -10.47 5.13
C HIS A 89 -11.87 -11.01 4.25
N ASP A 90 -12.72 -10.11 3.77
CA ASP A 90 -13.67 -10.42 2.71
C ASP A 90 -12.92 -10.86 1.45
N ARG A 91 -13.51 -11.81 0.74
CA ARG A 91 -12.89 -12.38 -0.46
C ARG A 91 -13.19 -11.54 -1.68
N ILE A 92 -12.15 -11.19 -2.44
CA ILE A 92 -12.30 -10.61 -3.76
C ILE A 92 -12.36 -11.75 -4.80
N PRO A 93 -13.43 -11.84 -5.61
CA PRO A 93 -13.60 -12.96 -6.54
C PRO A 93 -12.52 -13.06 -7.61
N LEU A 94 -12.03 -11.90 -8.08
CA LEU A 94 -11.04 -11.80 -9.14
C LEU A 94 -9.86 -10.95 -8.69
N ILE A 95 -8.67 -11.57 -8.70
CA ILE A 95 -7.42 -10.85 -8.53
C ILE A 95 -6.90 -10.45 -9.91
N THR A 96 -6.81 -9.14 -10.13
CA THR A 96 -6.18 -8.52 -11.30
C THR A 96 -4.91 -7.80 -10.89
N TYR A 97 -3.96 -7.65 -11.81
CA TYR A 97 -2.69 -7.01 -11.56
C TYR A 97 -2.55 -5.65 -12.25
N PRO A 98 -1.69 -4.74 -11.75
CA PRO A 98 -1.56 -3.38 -12.30
C PRO A 98 -1.19 -3.30 -13.78
N TRP A 99 -0.50 -4.31 -14.32
CA TRP A 99 -0.18 -4.39 -15.75
C TRP A 99 -1.35 -4.86 -16.64
N GLU A 100 -2.46 -5.28 -16.04
CA GLU A 100 -3.70 -5.67 -16.74
C GLU A 100 -4.71 -4.53 -16.75
N TRP A 101 -4.42 -3.45 -16.02
CA TRP A 101 -5.32 -2.33 -15.85
C TRP A 101 -5.26 -1.34 -17.02
N SER A 102 -6.41 -0.73 -17.29
CA SER A 102 -6.49 0.44 -18.15
C SER A 102 -5.90 1.67 -17.46
N PHE A 103 -5.65 2.72 -18.25
CA PHE A 103 -5.28 4.03 -17.72
C PHE A 103 -6.24 4.52 -16.62
N GLN A 104 -7.55 4.38 -16.86
CA GLN A 104 -8.57 4.86 -15.93
C GLN A 104 -8.54 4.06 -14.62
N MET A 105 -8.38 2.73 -14.69
CA MET A 105 -8.24 1.90 -13.49
C MET A 105 -7.00 2.28 -12.66
N LEU A 106 -5.84 2.49 -13.29
CA LEU A 106 -4.64 2.91 -12.57
C LEU A 106 -4.83 4.30 -11.94
N LYS A 107 -5.51 5.21 -12.63
CA LYS A 107 -5.84 6.54 -12.12
C LYS A 107 -6.78 6.45 -10.91
N ASP A 108 -7.83 5.65 -10.98
CA ASP A 108 -8.79 5.47 -9.89
C ASP A 108 -8.13 4.82 -8.67
N ALA A 109 -7.24 3.85 -8.88
CA ALA A 109 -6.41 3.28 -7.81
C ALA A 109 -5.47 4.33 -7.18
N GLY A 110 -4.85 5.18 -8.00
CA GLY A 110 -4.00 6.27 -7.49
C GLY A 110 -4.77 7.30 -6.67
N LEU A 111 -5.99 7.64 -7.09
CA LEU A 111 -6.88 8.54 -6.35
C LEU A 111 -7.31 7.91 -5.02
N LEU A 112 -7.68 6.62 -5.01
CA LEU A 112 -8.00 5.90 -3.79
C LEU A 112 -6.81 5.93 -2.80
N GLN A 113 -5.58 5.68 -3.27
CA GLN A 113 -4.38 5.73 -2.43
C GLN A 113 -4.19 7.10 -1.75
N LEU A 114 -4.43 8.19 -2.49
CA LEU A 114 -4.32 9.56 -1.94
C LEU A 114 -5.46 9.87 -0.97
N GLU A 115 -6.68 9.47 -1.28
CA GLU A 115 -7.83 9.66 -0.39
C GLU A 115 -7.67 8.88 0.94
N LEU A 116 -7.13 7.66 0.87
CA LEU A 116 -6.80 6.87 2.05
C LEU A 116 -5.71 7.54 2.88
N MET A 117 -4.70 8.13 2.22
CA MET A 117 -3.65 8.89 2.90
C MET A 117 -4.23 10.08 3.64
N GLU A 118 -5.02 10.90 2.97
CA GLU A 118 -5.66 12.09 3.57
C GLU A 118 -6.54 11.69 4.77
N SER A 119 -7.36 10.66 4.60
CA SER A 119 -8.21 10.13 5.68
C SER A 119 -7.37 9.59 6.84
N ALA A 120 -6.26 8.90 6.57
CA ALA A 120 -5.34 8.40 7.59
C ALA A 120 -4.72 9.54 8.40
N LEU A 121 -4.26 10.60 7.72
CA LEU A 121 -3.64 11.77 8.37
C LEU A 121 -4.61 12.46 9.35
N GLN A 122 -5.88 12.59 8.96
CA GLN A 122 -6.94 13.16 9.81
C GLN A 122 -7.16 12.33 11.10
N HIS A 123 -6.80 11.06 11.09
CA HIS A 123 -6.92 10.13 12.23
C HIS A 123 -5.57 9.84 12.92
N GLY A 124 -4.53 10.64 12.65
CA GLY A 124 -3.21 10.47 13.26
C GLY A 124 -2.47 9.21 12.78
N MET A 125 -2.78 8.75 11.57
CA MET A 125 -2.19 7.59 10.92
C MET A 125 -1.56 7.96 9.57
N ILE A 126 -0.82 7.04 8.99
CA ILE A 126 -0.19 7.18 7.67
C ILE A 126 -0.17 5.82 6.95
N LEU A 127 -0.23 5.80 5.62
CA LEU A 127 0.05 4.57 4.86
C LEU A 127 1.55 4.48 4.55
N LYS A 128 2.22 3.43 5.06
CA LYS A 128 3.66 3.23 4.85
C LYS A 128 4.01 2.85 3.41
N ASP A 129 3.14 2.08 2.76
CA ASP A 129 3.30 1.59 1.39
C ASP A 129 2.30 2.27 0.45
N ALA A 130 2.75 2.53 -0.78
CA ALA A 130 1.98 3.19 -1.83
C ALA A 130 2.16 2.45 -3.16
N THR A 131 1.65 1.22 -3.20
CA THR A 131 1.77 0.31 -4.33
C THR A 131 0.39 -0.07 -4.87
N PRO A 132 0.20 -0.09 -6.20
CA PRO A 132 -1.05 -0.55 -6.83
C PRO A 132 -1.34 -2.03 -6.53
N PHE A 133 -0.35 -2.82 -6.13
CA PHE A 133 -0.56 -4.22 -5.71
C PHE A 133 -1.37 -4.36 -4.41
N ASN A 134 -1.55 -3.27 -3.65
CA ASN A 134 -2.41 -3.24 -2.46
C ASN A 134 -3.85 -2.82 -2.78
N ILE A 135 -4.19 -2.66 -4.07
CA ILE A 135 -5.51 -2.25 -4.53
C ILE A 135 -6.05 -3.32 -5.49
N GLN A 136 -7.31 -3.68 -5.30
CA GLN A 136 -8.05 -4.56 -6.19
C GLN A 136 -9.35 -3.89 -6.62
N PHE A 137 -10.01 -4.46 -7.64
CA PHE A 137 -11.33 -3.98 -8.08
C PHE A 137 -12.41 -4.95 -7.63
N HIS A 138 -13.39 -4.43 -6.89
CA HIS A 138 -14.58 -5.16 -6.46
C HIS A 138 -15.81 -4.36 -6.87
N ASP A 139 -16.75 -5.00 -7.59
CA ASP A 139 -17.92 -4.32 -8.20
C ASP A 139 -17.53 -3.07 -9.01
N CYS A 140 -16.45 -3.17 -9.80
CA CYS A 140 -15.88 -2.08 -10.61
C CYS A 140 -15.36 -0.86 -9.81
N GLN A 141 -15.25 -0.96 -8.48
CA GLN A 141 -14.67 0.09 -7.63
C GLN A 141 -13.30 -0.35 -7.10
N PRO A 142 -12.31 0.56 -7.01
CA PRO A 142 -11.04 0.24 -6.37
C PRO A 142 -11.25 0.07 -4.86
N VAL A 143 -10.66 -0.98 -4.29
CA VAL A 143 -10.69 -1.32 -2.86
C VAL A 143 -9.29 -1.64 -2.40
N PHE A 144 -8.87 -1.04 -1.30
CA PHE A 144 -7.58 -1.29 -0.69
C PHE A 144 -7.63 -2.55 0.19
N ILE A 145 -6.68 -3.46 -0.01
CA ILE A 145 -6.71 -4.80 0.59
C ILE A 145 -5.68 -5.01 1.70
N ASP A 146 -4.71 -4.09 1.86
CA ASP A 146 -3.62 -4.25 2.81
C ASP A 146 -3.81 -3.43 4.09
N THR A 147 -4.62 -3.93 5.03
CA THR A 147 -4.87 -3.23 6.29
C THR A 147 -3.61 -3.02 7.16
N ALA A 148 -2.55 -3.81 6.95
CA ALA A 148 -1.29 -3.69 7.68
C ALA A 148 -0.37 -2.55 7.17
N SER A 149 -0.79 -1.85 6.10
CA SER A 149 -0.11 -0.66 5.59
C SER A 149 -0.35 0.59 6.44
N PHE A 150 -1.44 0.64 7.22
CA PHE A 150 -1.73 1.76 8.11
C PHE A 150 -0.85 1.69 9.35
N THR A 151 -0.17 2.79 9.68
CA THR A 151 0.68 2.90 10.87
C THR A 151 0.46 4.22 11.58
N ALA A 152 0.81 4.30 12.86
CA ALA A 152 0.79 5.54 13.61
C ALA A 152 1.71 6.60 12.98
N ILE A 153 1.24 7.84 12.85
CA ILE A 153 2.09 8.93 12.37
C ILE A 153 3.22 9.20 13.38
N ARG A 154 4.44 9.38 12.87
CA ARG A 154 5.59 9.78 13.67
C ARG A 154 5.95 11.22 13.31
N PRO A 155 5.84 12.18 14.26
CA PRO A 155 6.18 13.57 14.00
C PRO A 155 7.59 13.73 13.43
N GLY A 156 7.75 14.61 12.44
CA GLY A 156 9.04 14.90 11.83
C GLY A 156 9.54 13.87 10.81
N ARG A 157 8.75 12.83 10.47
CA ARG A 157 9.08 11.90 9.37
C ARG A 157 8.32 12.22 8.09
N PRO A 158 8.99 12.24 6.93
CA PRO A 158 8.31 12.36 5.64
C PRO A 158 7.53 11.08 5.32
N TRP A 159 6.57 11.17 4.38
CA TRP A 159 5.87 10.01 3.87
C TRP A 159 6.83 9.06 3.14
N GLU A 160 7.12 7.90 3.76
CA GLU A 160 8.06 6.91 3.23
C GLU A 160 7.58 6.33 1.89
N GLY A 161 6.26 6.21 1.69
CA GLY A 161 5.64 5.71 0.46
C GLY A 161 5.62 6.69 -0.71
N TYR A 162 5.97 7.97 -0.53
CA TYR A 162 5.86 8.98 -1.59
C TYR A 162 6.64 8.62 -2.85
N GLN A 163 7.89 8.17 -2.70
CA GLN A 163 8.70 7.74 -3.84
C GLN A 163 8.07 6.54 -4.55
N GLN A 164 7.45 5.61 -3.81
CA GLN A 164 6.78 4.46 -4.38
C GLN A 164 5.52 4.89 -5.15
N PHE A 165 4.72 5.80 -4.59
CA PHE A 165 3.56 6.38 -5.25
C PHE A 165 3.94 7.00 -6.60
N CYS A 166 5.00 7.82 -6.61
CA CYS A 166 5.49 8.44 -7.84
C CYS A 166 5.85 7.40 -8.91
N ARG A 167 6.60 6.36 -8.52
CA ARG A 167 7.12 5.34 -9.45
C ARG A 167 6.03 4.42 -10.00
N MET A 168 4.97 4.18 -9.22
CA MET A 168 3.99 3.13 -9.50
C MET A 168 2.62 3.66 -9.95
N PHE A 169 2.29 4.92 -9.66
CA PHE A 169 1.07 5.57 -10.13
C PHE A 169 1.38 6.78 -11.00
N LEU A 170 2.05 7.79 -10.43
CA LEU A 170 2.16 9.10 -11.06
C LEU A 170 2.96 9.06 -12.37
N PHE A 171 4.17 8.49 -12.37
CA PHE A 171 5.00 8.42 -13.58
C PHE A 171 4.36 7.57 -14.68
N PRO A 172 3.80 6.37 -14.40
CA PRO A 172 2.99 5.63 -15.37
C PRO A 172 1.88 6.46 -16.03
N LEU A 173 1.08 7.16 -15.22
CA LEU A 173 -0.03 7.98 -15.71
C LEU A 173 0.46 9.16 -16.53
N MET A 174 1.52 9.84 -16.09
CA MET A 174 2.13 10.94 -16.85
C MET A 174 2.68 10.45 -18.17
N LEU A 175 3.39 9.32 -18.17
CA LEU A 175 4.02 8.77 -19.36
C LEU A 175 2.99 8.45 -20.45
N GLN A 176 1.89 7.78 -20.07
CA GLN A 176 0.81 7.49 -21.01
C GLN A 176 0.06 8.76 -21.44
N ALA A 177 -0.32 9.63 -20.49
CA ALA A 177 -1.08 10.84 -20.82
C ALA A 177 -0.28 11.84 -21.67
N TRP A 178 1.05 11.86 -21.55
CA TRP A 178 1.88 12.89 -22.18
C TRP A 178 2.55 12.44 -23.47
N HIS A 179 2.88 11.15 -23.56
CA HIS A 179 3.67 10.59 -24.64
C HIS A 179 2.98 9.40 -25.33
N ASP A 180 1.78 9.02 -24.88
CA ASP A 180 1.03 7.87 -25.41
C ASP A 180 1.84 6.56 -25.33
N ILE A 181 2.64 6.42 -24.26
CA ILE A 181 3.45 5.23 -24.00
C ILE A 181 2.76 4.38 -22.94
N ASP A 182 2.48 3.13 -23.30
CA ASP A 182 1.87 2.12 -22.43
C ASP A 182 2.74 1.79 -21.21
N PHE A 183 2.17 1.96 -20.00
CA PHE A 183 2.89 1.74 -18.74
C PHE A 183 2.96 0.27 -18.32
N GLN A 184 2.16 -0.62 -18.93
CA GLN A 184 1.94 -1.99 -18.47
C GLN A 184 3.25 -2.78 -18.40
N SER A 185 4.17 -2.53 -19.33
CA SER A 185 5.52 -3.12 -19.32
C SER A 185 6.32 -2.74 -18.07
N ALA A 186 6.25 -1.48 -17.63
CA ALA A 186 6.96 -0.99 -16.46
C ALA A 186 6.36 -1.54 -15.14
N LEU A 187 5.04 -1.74 -15.09
CA LEU A 187 4.36 -2.26 -13.90
C LEU A 187 4.45 -3.78 -13.73
N ARG A 188 4.85 -4.53 -14.77
CA ARG A 188 5.23 -5.95 -14.60
C ARG A 188 6.41 -6.12 -13.64
N GLY A 189 7.28 -5.12 -13.55
CA GLY A 189 8.29 -5.04 -12.51
C GLY A 189 7.68 -4.51 -11.21
N LEU A 190 8.00 -5.12 -10.07
CA LEU A 190 7.58 -4.67 -8.72
C LEU A 190 8.15 -3.30 -8.29
N GLN A 191 8.79 -2.59 -9.20
CA GLN A 191 9.60 -1.39 -8.96
C GLN A 191 9.08 -0.15 -9.70
N GLY A 192 8.17 -0.31 -10.67
CA GLY A 192 7.67 0.80 -11.48
C GLY A 192 8.75 1.57 -12.25
N ILE A 193 8.44 2.80 -12.64
CA ILE A 193 9.33 3.67 -13.43
C ILE A 193 10.26 4.42 -12.47
N SER A 194 11.58 4.36 -12.65
CA SER A 194 12.50 5.11 -11.79
C SER A 194 12.43 6.63 -12.05
N PRO A 195 12.72 7.49 -11.06
CA PRO A 195 12.76 8.93 -11.28
C PRO A 195 13.76 9.35 -12.37
N THR A 196 14.88 8.65 -12.49
CA THR A 196 15.90 8.91 -13.51
C THR A 196 15.48 8.47 -14.91
N ALA A 197 14.72 7.38 -15.03
CA ALA A 197 14.11 6.98 -16.30
C ALA A 197 13.06 8.00 -16.70
N MET A 198 12.16 8.38 -15.78
CA MET A 198 11.13 9.38 -16.04
C MET A 198 11.72 10.73 -16.46
N SER A 199 12.76 11.21 -15.77
CA SER A 199 13.36 12.51 -16.11
C SER A 199 14.02 12.53 -17.48
N ARG A 200 14.52 11.38 -17.97
CA ARG A 200 15.09 11.25 -19.33
C ARG A 200 14.01 11.17 -20.41
N SER A 201 12.81 10.72 -20.04
CA SER A 201 11.66 10.66 -20.95
C SER A 201 10.97 12.01 -21.13
N LEU A 202 11.12 12.94 -20.18
CA LEU A 202 10.50 14.27 -20.28
C LEU A 202 11.23 15.20 -21.24
N SER A 203 10.47 15.89 -22.08
CA SER A 203 10.97 17.02 -22.86
C SER A 203 10.94 18.32 -22.04
N TRP A 204 11.66 19.33 -22.51
CA TRP A 204 11.63 20.66 -21.90
C TRP A 204 10.22 21.29 -21.90
N ARG A 205 9.33 20.87 -22.83
CA ARG A 205 7.94 21.32 -22.89
C ARG A 205 7.10 20.70 -21.78
N ASP A 206 7.41 19.47 -21.39
CA ASP A 206 6.68 18.76 -20.34
C ASP A 206 6.96 19.35 -18.97
N LEU A 207 8.10 20.00 -18.78
CA LEU A 207 8.43 20.72 -17.54
C LEU A 207 7.49 21.90 -17.24
N PHE A 208 6.78 22.42 -18.25
CA PHE A 208 5.77 23.46 -18.07
C PHE A 208 4.37 22.90 -17.76
N ARG A 209 4.18 21.57 -17.79
CA ARG A 209 2.92 20.93 -17.43
C ARG A 209 2.74 20.92 -15.91
N PRO A 210 1.52 21.13 -15.38
CA PRO A 210 1.26 21.08 -13.95
C PRO A 210 1.80 19.79 -13.32
N GLY A 211 2.51 19.92 -12.19
CA GLY A 211 3.08 18.78 -11.44
C GLY A 211 4.39 18.20 -11.99
N ALA A 212 4.78 18.49 -13.24
CA ALA A 212 6.01 17.97 -13.86
C ALA A 212 7.28 18.44 -13.12
N LEU A 213 7.34 19.74 -12.85
CA LEU A 213 8.51 20.37 -12.24
C LEU A 213 8.70 19.92 -10.77
N THR A 214 7.59 19.82 -10.02
CA THR A 214 7.60 19.44 -8.60
C THR A 214 7.84 17.94 -8.39
N HIS A 215 7.06 17.08 -9.06
CA HIS A 215 7.06 15.64 -8.76
C HIS A 215 8.08 14.84 -9.57
N VAL A 216 8.54 15.36 -10.72
CA VAL A 216 9.54 14.67 -11.55
C VAL A 216 10.90 15.33 -11.43
N PHE A 217 11.02 16.61 -11.77
CA PHE A 217 12.33 17.26 -11.85
C PHE A 217 12.98 17.51 -10.48
N LEU A 218 12.26 18.16 -9.57
CA LEU A 218 12.76 18.42 -8.21
C LEU A 218 12.99 17.11 -7.44
N HIS A 219 12.06 16.16 -7.55
CA HIS A 219 12.19 14.84 -6.94
C HIS A 219 13.36 14.03 -7.50
N ALA A 220 13.58 14.01 -8.83
CA ALA A 220 14.72 13.32 -9.44
C ALA A 220 16.05 13.94 -9.01
N ARG A 221 16.13 15.26 -8.85
CA ARG A 221 17.35 15.95 -8.39
C ARG A 221 17.63 15.67 -6.91
N LEU A 222 16.61 15.64 -6.06
CA LEU A 222 16.74 15.28 -4.65
C LEU A 222 17.08 13.79 -4.47
N SER A 223 16.54 12.91 -5.33
CA SER A 223 16.84 11.48 -5.34
C SER A 223 18.24 11.18 -5.90
N ALA A 224 18.69 11.89 -6.94
CA ALA A 224 20.03 11.71 -7.51
C ALA A 224 21.14 12.18 -6.54
N SER A 225 20.84 13.12 -5.64
CA SER A 225 21.74 13.54 -4.56
C SER A 225 21.74 12.60 -3.36
N ARG A 226 20.81 11.64 -3.27
CA ARG A 226 20.63 10.73 -2.14
C ARG A 226 20.80 9.29 -2.63
N GLY A 227 22.04 8.79 -2.59
CA GLY A 227 22.33 7.36 -2.78
C GLY A 227 21.53 6.46 -1.81
N PRO A 228 21.52 5.14 -2.04
CA PRO A 228 20.64 4.23 -1.32
C PRO A 228 20.97 4.29 0.17
N GLN A 229 19.95 4.61 0.97
CA GLN A 229 19.89 4.35 2.40
C GLN A 229 20.95 5.08 3.25
N ARG A 230 20.82 6.39 3.38
CA ARG A 230 21.32 7.10 4.57
C ARG A 230 20.15 7.59 5.40
N GLN A 231 20.13 7.18 6.68
CA GLN A 231 19.27 7.72 7.72
C GLN A 231 19.29 9.25 7.62
N ILE A 232 18.10 9.86 7.58
CA ILE A 232 17.96 11.31 7.61
C ILE A 232 18.68 11.80 8.88
N PRO A 233 19.65 12.73 8.77
CA PRO A 233 20.33 13.30 9.94
C PRO A 233 19.31 13.85 10.94
N GLU A 234 19.49 13.59 12.24
CA GLU A 234 18.63 14.10 13.32
C GLU A 234 18.42 15.63 13.25
N SER A 235 19.34 16.36 12.61
CA SER A 235 19.22 17.80 12.37
C SER A 235 18.03 18.21 11.48
N LEU A 236 17.53 17.32 10.61
CA LEU A 236 16.32 17.54 9.80
C LEU A 236 15.03 17.18 10.53
N GLN A 237 15.10 16.38 11.62
CA GLN A 237 13.94 16.12 12.49
C GLN A 237 13.66 17.33 13.41
N ALA A 238 14.69 18.07 13.79
CA ALA A 238 14.58 19.28 14.60
C ALA A 238 14.01 20.49 13.85
N SER A 239 14.00 20.46 12.51
CA SER A 239 13.45 21.51 11.65
C SER A 239 12.06 21.13 11.13
N GLY A 240 11.12 20.93 12.07
CA GLY A 240 9.67 21.04 11.87
C GLY A 240 9.12 20.56 10.52
N PHE A 241 9.24 19.27 10.21
CA PHE A 241 8.36 18.65 9.22
C PHE A 241 6.96 18.55 9.83
N SER A 242 6.15 19.60 9.63
CA SER A 242 4.74 19.63 10.03
C SER A 242 3.92 18.65 9.19
N GLN A 243 2.83 18.14 9.76
CA GLN A 243 1.88 17.26 9.06
C GLN A 243 1.33 17.90 7.77
N GLU A 244 1.29 19.24 7.73
CA GLU A 244 0.89 20.04 6.57
C GLU A 244 1.80 19.88 5.35
N LEU A 245 3.07 19.46 5.52
CA LEU A 245 3.98 19.21 4.39
C LEU A 245 3.74 17.87 3.68
N ILE A 246 2.89 17.01 4.25
CA ILE A 246 2.50 15.72 3.66
C ILE A 246 1.23 15.87 2.80
N LEU A 247 0.42 16.90 3.07
CA LEU A 247 -0.80 17.24 2.33
C LEU A 247 -0.50 18.01 1.04
#